data_AF-A0A7W0G219-F1
#
_entry.id   AF-A0A7W0G219-F1
#
_cell.length_a   1.000
_cell.length_b   1.000
_cell.length_c   1.000
_cell.angle_alpha   90.00
_cell.angle_beta   90.00
_cell.angle_gamma   90.00
#
_symmetry.space_group_name_H-M   'P 1'
#
loop_
_entity.id
_entity.type
_entity.pdbx_description
1 polymer ?
#
loop_
_entity_poly.entity_id
_entity_poly.type
_entity_poly.pdbx_seq_one_letter_code
_entity_poly.pdbx_strand_id
1 'polypeptide(L)'
;MSEKGKVRRVIVRTGRRESYRIEIGGGLLDDLGRVARDSLAMHSHRLALISNPRVFGLYGARAVVSLRAAGFDVTHWLMGDGERHKNLRTAERALRFLSERGLERGDAV
;
A
#
# COMPACT_ATOMS: atom_id res chain seq x y z
N MET A 1 -16.09 -7.32 16.20
CA MET A 1 -15.20 -6.24 16.67
C MET A 1 -13.98 -6.88 17.30
N SER A 2 -12.84 -6.87 16.61
CA SER A 2 -11.58 -7.36 17.19
C SER A 2 -11.03 -6.28 18.11
N GLU A 3 -10.67 -6.62 19.33
CA GLU A 3 -10.00 -5.71 20.27
C GLU A 3 -8.76 -5.12 19.60
N LYS A 4 -8.68 -3.79 19.50
CA LYS A 4 -7.48 -3.10 18.99
C LYS A 4 -6.37 -3.29 20.01
N GLY A 5 -5.50 -4.26 19.76
CA GLY A 5 -4.31 -4.49 20.57
C GLY A 5 -3.40 -3.26 20.61
N LYS A 6 -2.59 -3.13 21.66
CA LYS A 6 -1.66 -2.00 21.85
C LYS A 6 -0.77 -1.81 20.62
N VAL A 7 -0.85 -0.64 19.98
CA VAL A 7 -0.02 -0.28 18.81
C VAL A 7 1.34 0.24 19.28
N ARG A 8 2.42 -0.40 18.81
CA ARG A 8 3.80 0.06 18.98
C ARG A 8 4.25 0.84 17.75
N ARG A 9 4.96 1.95 17.95
CA ARG A 9 5.52 2.76 16.86
C ARG A 9 7.04 2.77 16.93
N VAL A 10 7.69 2.56 15.79
CA VAL A 10 9.14 2.63 15.63
C VAL A 10 9.45 3.68 14.58
N ILE A 11 10.37 4.61 14.86
CA ILE A 11 10.84 5.60 13.90
C ILE A 11 12.18 5.12 13.35
N VAL A 12 12.27 4.98 12.03
CA VAL A 12 13.49 4.59 11.32
C VAL A 12 14.07 5.82 10.63
N ARG A 13 15.37 6.04 10.80
CA ARG A 13 16.12 7.12 10.15
C ARG A 13 17.14 6.51 9.19
N THR A 14 17.05 6.80 7.90
CA THR A 14 17.84 6.12 6.86
C THR A 14 18.91 6.99 6.23
N GLY A 15 19.83 7.57 7.02
CA GLY A 15 21.06 8.26 6.57
C GLY A 15 20.91 9.54 5.72
N ARG A 16 19.94 9.58 4.81
CA ARG A 16 19.35 10.75 4.16
C ARG A 16 18.35 11.39 5.13
N ARG A 17 17.94 12.63 4.85
CA ARG A 17 17.02 13.45 5.69
C ARG A 17 15.62 12.84 5.91
N GLU A 18 15.37 11.68 5.34
CA GLU A 18 14.08 11.00 5.38
C GLU A 18 14.02 10.03 6.57
N SER A 19 12.95 10.16 7.35
CA SER A 19 12.58 9.21 8.39
C SER A 19 11.17 8.72 8.15
N TYR A 20 10.89 7.46 8.48
CA TYR A 20 9.54 6.91 8.37
C TYR A 20 9.13 6.18 9.65
N ARG A 21 7.82 6.05 9.83
CA ARG A 21 7.19 5.39 10.97
C ARG A 21 6.75 3.98 10.57
N ILE A 22 7.05 3.01 11.42
CA ILE A 22 6.49 1.65 11.37
C ILE A 22 5.49 1.52 12.52
N GLU A 23 4.25 1.12 12.21
CA GLU A 23 3.23 0.76 13.21
C GLU A 23 3.09 -0.76 13.30
N ILE A 24 3.09 -1.30 14.52
CA ILE A 24 3.02 -2.74 14.79
C ILE A 24 1.91 -2.98 15.81
N GLY A 25 0.91 -3.77 15.44
CA GLY A 25 -0.26 -4.05 16.27
C GLY A 25 -1.27 -4.93 15.56
N GLY A 26 -2.21 -5.50 16.32
CA GLY A 26 -3.33 -6.26 15.77
C GLY A 26 -4.39 -5.35 15.13
N GLY A 27 -4.98 -5.77 14.02
CA GLY A 27 -6.08 -5.04 13.36
C GLY A 27 -5.67 -3.81 12.54
N LEU A 28 -4.39 -3.51 12.40
CA LEU A 28 -3.92 -2.30 11.70
C LEU A 28 -4.33 -2.23 10.22
N LEU A 29 -4.59 -3.37 9.58
CA LEU A 29 -5.04 -3.40 8.19
C LEU A 29 -6.38 -2.68 7.99
N ASP A 30 -7.25 -2.70 8.99
CA ASP A 30 -8.55 -2.02 8.91
C ASP A 30 -8.39 -0.49 9.02
N ASP A 31 -7.28 -0.02 9.60
CA ASP A 31 -6.89 1.39 9.71
C ASP A 31 -5.93 1.85 8.58
N LEU A 32 -5.62 0.97 7.60
CA LEU A 32 -4.63 1.26 6.55
C LEU A 32 -4.91 2.57 5.82
N GLY A 33 -6.16 2.84 5.44
CA GLY A 33 -6.55 4.07 4.75
C GLY A 33 -6.26 5.33 5.56
N ARG A 34 -6.52 5.31 6.88
CA ARG A 34 -6.20 6.42 7.77
C ARG A 34 -4.68 6.62 7.86
N VAL A 35 -3.93 5.54 8.07
CA VAL A 35 -2.46 5.61 8.16
C VAL A 35 -1.86 6.15 6.85
N ALA A 36 -2.39 5.72 5.70
CA ALA A 36 -1.98 6.24 4.40
C ALA A 36 -2.29 7.73 4.26
N ARG A 37 -3.48 8.19 4.65
CA ARG A 37 -3.84 9.62 4.62
C ARG A 37 -2.95 10.48 5.51
N ASP A 38 -2.64 9.99 6.71
CA ASP A 38 -1.75 10.70 7.65
C ASP A 38 -0.31 10.83 7.12
N SER A 39 0.09 9.99 6.15
CA SER A 39 1.47 9.87 5.69
C SER A 39 1.71 10.41 4.28
N LEU A 40 0.66 10.52 3.46
CA LEU A 40 0.74 10.95 2.07
C LEU A 40 0.35 12.42 1.92
N ALA A 41 0.71 13.02 0.78
CA ALA A 41 0.30 14.39 0.49
C ALA A 41 -1.22 14.49 0.35
N MET A 42 -1.79 15.65 0.73
CA MET A 42 -3.24 15.88 0.69
C MET A 42 -3.85 15.68 -0.71
N HIS A 43 -3.08 15.93 -1.76
CA HIS A 43 -3.50 15.79 -3.16
C HIS A 43 -3.28 14.37 -3.73
N SER A 44 -2.81 13.39 -2.94
CA SER A 44 -2.63 12.01 -3.39
C SER A 44 -3.99 11.31 -3.47
N HIS A 45 -4.65 11.35 -4.61
CA HIS A 45 -6.01 10.80 -4.75
C HIS A 45 -6.01 9.37 -5.30
N ARG A 46 -5.09 9.02 -6.21
CA ARG A 46 -5.00 7.66 -6.74
C ARG A 46 -4.00 6.84 -5.94
N LEU A 47 -4.31 5.55 -5.79
CA LEU A 47 -3.45 4.60 -5.11
C LEU A 47 -3.49 3.25 -5.82
N ALA A 48 -2.31 2.70 -6.15
CA ALA A 48 -2.17 1.40 -6.77
C ALA A 48 -1.71 0.35 -5.77
N LEU A 49 -2.61 -0.53 -5.32
CA LEU A 49 -2.25 -1.64 -4.44
C LEU A 49 -1.59 -2.78 -5.23
N ILE A 50 -0.29 -3.00 -5.00
CA ILE A 50 0.47 -4.07 -5.64
C ILE A 50 0.61 -5.28 -4.70
N SER A 51 0.26 -6.47 -5.18
CA SER A 51 0.34 -7.70 -4.38
C SER A 51 0.58 -8.94 -5.26
N ASN A 52 0.42 -10.13 -4.70
CA ASN A 52 0.30 -11.38 -5.45
C ASN A 52 -1.09 -12.02 -5.18
N PRO A 53 -1.55 -12.98 -6.00
CA PRO A 53 -2.88 -13.57 -5.83
C PRO A 53 -3.13 -14.17 -4.44
N ARG A 54 -2.13 -14.81 -3.84
CA ARG A 54 -2.26 -15.48 -2.54
C ARG A 54 -2.47 -14.47 -1.41
N VAL A 55 -1.64 -13.44 -1.33
CA VAL A 55 -1.72 -12.40 -0.30
C VAL A 55 -2.96 -11.54 -0.52
N PHE A 56 -3.28 -11.20 -1.77
CA PHE A 56 -4.48 -10.44 -2.09
C PHE A 56 -5.75 -11.20 -1.72
N GLY A 57 -5.80 -12.51 -1.94
CA GLY A 57 -6.94 -13.34 -1.52
C GLY A 57 -7.20 -13.31 -0.01
N LEU A 58 -6.16 -13.15 0.80
CA LEU A 58 -6.26 -13.10 2.27
C LEU A 58 -6.55 -11.69 2.80
N TYR A 59 -5.95 -10.65 2.20
CA TYR A 59 -5.89 -9.31 2.78
C TYR A 59 -6.34 -8.19 1.84
N GLY A 60 -6.38 -8.44 0.53
CA GLY A 60 -6.61 -7.44 -0.50
C GLY A 60 -7.95 -6.73 -0.37
N ALA A 61 -9.03 -7.48 -0.14
CA ALA A 61 -10.36 -6.89 0.05
C ALA A 61 -10.40 -5.92 1.24
N ARG A 62 -9.81 -6.31 2.39
CA ARG A 62 -9.74 -5.47 3.59
C ARG A 62 -8.91 -4.21 3.36
N ALA A 63 -7.75 -4.36 2.72
CA ALA A 63 -6.90 -3.23 2.36
C ALA A 63 -7.64 -2.22 1.46
N VAL A 64 -8.27 -2.71 0.38
CA VAL A 64 -9.02 -1.90 -0.58
C VAL A 64 -10.18 -1.18 0.10
N VAL A 65 -10.94 -1.87 0.96
CA VAL A 65 -12.06 -1.26 1.72
C VAL A 65 -11.55 -0.13 2.61
N SER A 66 -10.49 -0.36 3.39
CA SER A 66 -9.92 0.66 4.29
C SER A 66 -9.41 1.88 3.50
N LEU A 67 -8.68 1.65 2.41
CA LEU A 67 -8.14 2.71 1.55
C LEU A 67 -9.25 3.52 0.86
N ARG A 68 -10.27 2.86 0.29
CA ARG A 68 -11.40 3.56 -0.33
C ARG A 68 -12.22 4.36 0.68
N ALA A 69 -12.42 3.84 1.88
CA ALA A 69 -13.09 4.58 2.96
C ALA A 69 -12.35 5.86 3.36
N ALA A 70 -11.03 5.90 3.13
CA ALA A 70 -10.20 7.10 3.32
C ALA A 70 -10.13 8.01 2.07
N GLY A 71 -10.99 7.77 1.07
CA GLY A 71 -11.14 8.63 -0.12
C GLY A 71 -10.08 8.44 -1.20
N PHE A 72 -9.33 7.33 -1.21
CA PHE A 72 -8.46 6.99 -2.34
C PHE A 72 -9.25 6.34 -3.48
N ASP A 73 -8.91 6.69 -4.72
CA ASP A 73 -9.24 5.88 -5.90
C ASP A 73 -8.23 4.72 -6.00
N VAL A 74 -8.67 3.54 -5.58
CA VAL A 74 -7.81 2.36 -5.44
C VAL A 74 -7.94 1.44 -6.64
N THR A 75 -6.83 1.28 -7.36
CA THR A 75 -6.62 0.22 -8.36
C THR A 75 -5.68 -0.84 -7.77
N HIS A 76 -5.65 -2.05 -8.34
CA HIS A 76 -4.71 -3.08 -7.90
C HIS A 76 -4.14 -3.86 -9.07
N TRP A 77 -2.93 -4.37 -8.89
CA TRP A 77 -2.27 -5.26 -9.84
C TRP A 77 -1.59 -6.41 -9.10
N LEU A 78 -1.73 -7.61 -9.67
CA LEU A 78 -1.27 -8.84 -9.04
C LEU A 78 -0.07 -9.40 -9.81
N MET A 79 1.09 -9.35 -9.16
CA MET A 79 2.30 -10.02 -9.59
C MET A 79 2.15 -11.54 -9.45
N GLY A 80 2.79 -12.30 -10.34
CA GLY A 80 2.90 -13.75 -10.15
C GLY A 80 3.63 -14.11 -8.84
N ASP A 81 3.28 -15.27 -8.26
CA ASP A 81 3.83 -15.67 -6.95
C ASP A 81 5.26 -16.25 -7.06
N GLY A 82 6.08 -16.01 -6.03
CA GLY A 82 7.47 -16.48 -5.89
C GLY A 82 8.56 -15.61 -6.54
N GLU A 83 9.81 -15.78 -6.07
CA GLU A 83 10.96 -14.92 -6.39
C GLU A 83 11.30 -14.87 -7.89
N ARG A 84 10.95 -15.90 -8.67
CA ARG A 84 11.17 -15.91 -10.14
C ARG A 84 10.51 -14.72 -10.85
N HIS A 85 9.47 -14.13 -10.26
CA HIS A 85 8.80 -12.95 -10.82
C HIS A 85 9.45 -11.63 -10.42
N LYS A 86 10.39 -11.61 -9.48
CA LYS A 86 11.13 -10.40 -9.09
C LYS A 86 12.24 -10.12 -10.09
N ASN A 87 11.83 -9.69 -11.27
CA ASN A 87 12.69 -9.40 -12.40
C ASN A 87 12.20 -8.16 -13.15
N LEU A 88 13.04 -7.62 -14.02
CA LEU A 88 12.77 -6.36 -14.73
C LEU A 88 11.55 -6.46 -15.66
N ARG A 89 11.24 -7.62 -16.26
CA ARG A 89 10.05 -7.76 -17.11
C ARG A 89 8.77 -7.60 -16.28
N THR A 90 8.76 -8.14 -15.06
CA THR A 90 7.63 -7.97 -14.15
C THR A 90 7.51 -6.52 -13.68
N ALA A 91 8.63 -5.87 -13.37
CA ALA A 91 8.64 -4.44 -13.05
C ALA A 91 8.13 -3.59 -14.21
N GLU A 92 8.51 -3.89 -15.45
CA GLU A 92 8.00 -3.23 -16.67
C GLU A 92 6.48 -3.37 -16.78
N ARG A 93 5.94 -4.57 -16.53
CA ARG A 93 4.48 -4.80 -16.53
C ARG A 93 3.76 -4.01 -15.43
N ALA A 94 4.36 -3.90 -14.23
CA ALA A 94 3.82 -3.08 -13.16
C ALA A 94 3.82 -1.60 -13.57
N LEU A 95 4.92 -1.08 -14.11
CA LEU A 95 5.02 0.31 -14.59
C LEU A 95 4.01 0.61 -15.71
N ARG A 96 3.82 -0.33 -16.65
CA ARG A 96 2.78 -0.24 -17.68
C ARG A 96 1.40 -0.12 -17.06
N PHE A 97 1.08 -0.98 -16.09
CA PHE A 97 -0.17 -0.88 -15.35
C PHE A 97 -0.35 0.48 -14.67
N LEU A 98 0.67 1.00 -13.97
CA LEU A 98 0.59 2.32 -13.33
C LEU A 98 0.32 3.42 -14.35
N SER A 99 0.99 3.37 -15.51
CA SER A 99 0.79 4.32 -16.61
C SER A 99 -0.62 4.21 -17.22
N GLU A 100 -1.13 3.01 -17.44
CA GLU A 100 -2.49 2.77 -17.98
C GLU A 100 -3.58 3.24 -17.01
N ARG A 101 -3.30 3.23 -15.70
CA ARG A 101 -4.19 3.79 -14.66
C ARG A 101 -3.96 5.28 -14.42
N GLY A 102 -3.03 5.89 -15.16
CA GLY A 102 -2.75 7.31 -15.11
C GLY A 102 -2.09 7.78 -13.81
N LEU A 103 -1.43 6.90 -13.05
CA LEU A 103 -0.74 7.34 -11.83
C LEU A 103 0.37 8.33 -12.15
N GLU A 104 0.45 9.39 -11.34
CA GLU A 104 1.44 10.45 -11.46
C GLU A 104 2.35 10.50 -10.21
N ARG A 105 3.34 11.40 -10.22
CA ARG A 105 4.31 11.56 -9.12
C ARG A 105 3.68 11.91 -7.76
N GLY A 106 2.48 12.48 -7.77
CA GLY A 106 1.74 12.83 -6.56
C GLY A 106 0.87 11.69 -6.01
N ASP A 107 0.75 10.58 -6.74
CA ASP A 107 -0.05 9.42 -6.34
C ASP A 107 0.80 8.40 -5.56
N ALA A 108 0.15 7.38 -5.00
CA ALA A 108 0.79 6.39 -4.14
C ALA A 108 0.72 4.96 -4.70
N VAL A 109 1.67 4.13 -4.28
CA VAL A 109 1.74 2.68 -4.55
C VAL A 109 1.86 1.97 -3.22
#